data_AF-E9FA19-F1
#
_entry.id   AF-E9FA19-F1
#
_cell.length_a   1.000
_cell.length_b   1.000
_cell.length_c   1.000
_cell.angle_alpha   90.00
_cell.angle_beta   90.00
_cell.angle_gamma   90.00
#
_symmetry.space_group_name_H-M   'P 1'
#
loop_
_entity.id
_entity.type
_entity.pdbx_description
1 polymer ?
#
loop_
_entity_poly.entity_id
_entity_poly.type
_entity_poly.pdbx_seq_one_letter_code
_entity_poly.pdbx_strand_id
1 'polypeptide(L)'
;MPLYVAGTEGHQAVAQLLLDQGANKEAEDEFGSTLLDSAARGVVRLLLHYGADKEAKNGYGRTSLHVAAGAGHETVARLLVDEGADKEVW
;
A
#
# COMPACT_ATOMS: atom_id res chain seq x y z
N MET A 1 0.72 11.25 7.77
CA MET A 1 1.09 12.14 6.66
C MET A 1 2.51 11.96 6.13
N PRO A 2 3.61 12.04 6.91
CA PRO A 2 4.96 11.98 6.34
C PRO A 2 5.26 10.69 5.56
N LEU A 3 4.83 9.54 6.12
CA LEU A 3 4.98 8.25 5.47
C LEU A 3 4.14 8.14 4.18
N TYR A 4 2.94 8.73 4.19
CA TYR A 4 2.06 8.71 3.02
C TYR A 4 2.73 9.42 1.84
N VAL A 5 3.19 10.65 2.05
CA VAL A 5 3.92 11.44 1.03
C VAL A 5 5.19 10.72 0.57
N ALA A 6 6.01 10.22 1.51
CA ALA A 6 7.21 9.48 1.13
C ALA A 6 6.89 8.22 0.30
N GLY A 7 5.76 7.57 0.59
CA GLY A 7 5.34 6.37 -0.13
C GLY A 7 4.80 6.63 -1.52
N THR A 8 3.97 7.65 -1.70
CA THR A 8 3.42 8.04 -3.01
C THR A 8 4.50 8.58 -3.94
N GLU A 9 5.46 9.34 -3.41
CA GLU A 9 6.63 9.83 -4.17
C GLU A 9 7.70 8.75 -4.39
N GLY A 10 7.55 7.57 -3.79
CA GLY A 10 8.50 6.45 -3.93
C GLY A 10 9.83 6.64 -3.24
N HIS A 11 9.92 7.53 -2.24
CA HIS A 11 11.10 7.76 -1.41
C HIS A 11 11.33 6.60 -0.42
N GLN A 12 11.71 5.43 -0.94
CA GLN A 12 11.79 4.18 -0.19
C GLN A 12 12.68 4.26 1.06
N ALA A 13 13.83 4.94 0.99
CA ALA A 13 14.72 5.10 2.14
C ALA A 13 14.10 5.97 3.26
N VAL A 14 13.31 6.99 2.89
CA VAL A 14 12.58 7.82 3.85
C VAL A 14 11.41 7.04 4.45
N ALA A 15 10.67 6.30 3.62
CA ALA A 15 9.58 5.44 4.08
C ALA A 15 10.09 4.37 5.07
N GLN A 16 11.23 3.74 4.77
CA GLN A 16 11.93 2.80 5.64
C GLN A 16 12.26 3.43 7.00
N LEU A 17 12.94 4.58 6.99
CA LEU A 17 13.27 5.30 8.21
C LEU A 17 12.02 5.60 9.05
N LEU A 18 10.93 6.05 8.41
CA LEU A 18 9.69 6.37 9.13
C LEU A 18 9.04 5.12 9.74
N LEU A 19 9.01 4.01 9.01
CA LEU A 19 8.50 2.73 9.51
C LEU A 19 9.35 2.20 10.67
N ASP A 20 10.67 2.35 10.61
CA ASP A 20 11.59 2.00 11.70
C ASP A 20 11.34 2.82 12.97
N GLN A 21 10.86 4.05 12.82
CA GLN A 21 10.45 4.91 13.94
C GLN A 21 9.00 4.67 14.38
N GLY A 22 8.35 3.62 13.88
CA GLY A 22 6.98 3.26 14.28
C GLY A 22 5.88 4.08 13.61
N ALA A 23 6.15 4.68 12.46
CA ALA A 23 5.08 5.33 11.67
C ALA A 23 3.97 4.32 11.36
N ASN A 24 2.72 4.81 11.37
CA ASN A 24 1.57 3.98 11.03
C ASN A 24 1.66 3.53 9.56
N LYS A 25 1.92 2.23 9.36
CA LYS A 25 1.94 1.59 8.03
C LYS A 25 0.57 1.53 7.35
N GLU A 26 -0.51 1.59 8.13
CA GLU A 26 -1.89 1.71 7.65
C GLU A 26 -2.28 3.20 7.52
N ALA A 27 -1.35 4.04 7.07
CA ALA A 27 -1.66 5.46 6.88
C ALA A 27 -2.68 5.61 5.75
N GLU A 28 -3.66 6.48 5.96
CA GLU A 28 -4.67 6.83 4.97
C GLU A 28 -4.61 8.33 4.66
N ASP A 29 -5.08 8.72 3.48
CA ASP A 29 -5.35 10.12 3.16
C ASP A 29 -6.76 10.57 3.59
N GLU A 30 -7.10 11.82 3.29
CA GLU A 30 -8.39 12.42 3.65
C GLU A 30 -9.60 11.77 2.97
N PHE A 31 -9.38 11.00 1.89
CA PHE A 31 -10.43 10.27 1.17
C PHE A 31 -10.52 8.80 1.64
N GLY A 32 -9.72 8.42 2.63
CA GLY A 32 -9.63 7.04 3.12
C GLY A 32 -8.88 6.12 2.16
N SER A 33 -8.10 6.64 1.20
CA SER A 33 -7.21 5.81 0.39
C SER A 33 -6.07 5.34 1.27
N THR A 34 -5.84 4.03 1.33
CA THR A 34 -4.73 3.49 2.11
C THR A 34 -3.41 3.82 1.41
N LEU A 35 -2.32 3.92 2.17
CA LEU A 35 -1.00 4.09 1.60
C LEU A 35 -0.63 2.92 0.70
N LEU A 36 -1.10 1.71 1.02
CA LEU A 36 -0.86 0.52 0.20
C LEU A 36 -1.48 0.66 -1.20
N ASP A 37 -2.57 1.42 -1.34
CA ASP A 37 -3.24 1.72 -2.63
C ASP A 37 -2.42 2.65 -3.53
N SER A 38 -1.78 3.67 -2.92
CA SER A 38 -1.17 4.80 -3.63
C SER A 38 0.36 4.75 -3.68
N ALA A 39 0.98 3.85 -2.91
CA ALA A 39 2.43 3.77 -2.80
C ALA A 39 3.10 3.27 -4.09
N ALA A 40 4.32 3.77 -4.33
CA ALA A 40 5.18 3.19 -5.36
C ALA A 40 5.51 1.72 -5.03
N ARG A 41 5.73 0.89 -6.05
CA ARG A 41 5.99 -0.57 -5.91
C ARG A 41 7.05 -0.93 -4.85
N GLY A 42 8.13 -0.16 -4.78
CA GLY A 42 9.21 -0.38 -3.80
C GLY A 42 8.74 -0.17 -2.36
N VAL A 43 7.86 0.81 -2.16
CA VAL A 43 7.25 1.11 -0.87
C VAL A 43 6.12 0.13 -0.55
N VAL A 44 5.34 -0.34 -1.53
CA VAL A 44 4.37 -1.44 -1.31
C VAL A 44 5.05 -2.68 -0.73
N ARG A 45 6.18 -3.11 -1.34
CA ARG A 45 6.97 -4.24 -0.82
C ARG A 45 7.42 -3.99 0.62
N LEU A 46 7.83 -2.76 0.91
CA LEU A 46 8.27 -2.38 2.24
C LEU A 46 7.13 -2.42 3.26
N LEU A 47 5.96 -1.86 2.94
CA LEU A 47 4.79 -1.89 3.81
C LEU A 47 4.37 -3.32 4.14
N LEU A 48 4.32 -4.19 3.13
CA LEU A 48 4.01 -5.61 3.30
C LEU A 48 5.06 -6.32 4.19
N HIS A 49 6.35 -5.98 4.02
CA HIS A 49 7.41 -6.49 4.89
C HIS A 49 7.21 -6.08 6.37
N TYR A 50 6.70 -4.87 6.62
CA TYR A 50 6.34 -4.39 7.96
C TYR A 50 4.97 -4.92 8.44
N GLY A 51 4.36 -5.84 7.69
CA GLY A 51 3.10 -6.48 8.03
C GLY A 51 1.88 -5.58 7.82
N ALA A 52 1.92 -4.69 6.82
CA ALA A 52 0.73 -3.94 6.43
C ALA A 52 -0.41 -4.89 6.04
N ASP A 53 -1.64 -4.54 6.39
CA ASP A 53 -2.81 -5.35 6.04
C ASP A 53 -3.15 -5.21 4.56
N LYS A 54 -2.73 -6.22 3.79
CA LYS A 54 -3.00 -6.30 2.35
C LYS A 54 -4.49 -6.43 1.99
N GLU A 55 -5.33 -6.81 2.96
CA GLU A 55 -6.79 -6.90 2.79
C GLU A 55 -7.53 -5.68 3.36
N ALA A 56 -6.80 -4.67 3.85
CA ALA A 56 -7.39 -3.42 4.29
C ALA A 56 -8.25 -2.82 3.16
N LYS A 57 -9.49 -2.49 3.52
CA LYS A 57 -10.43 -1.83 2.61
C LYS A 57 -10.33 -0.33 2.81
N ASN A 58 -10.10 0.39 1.71
CA ASN A 58 -10.14 1.84 1.71
C ASN A 58 -11.56 2.38 1.89
N GLY A 59 -11.71 3.71 1.93
CA GLY A 59 -13.00 4.40 2.06
C GLY A 59 -14.06 4.03 1.01
N TYR A 60 -13.67 3.38 -0.09
CA TYR A 60 -14.56 2.87 -1.14
C TYR A 60 -14.86 1.37 -1.02
N GLY A 61 -14.43 0.72 0.05
CA GLY A 61 -14.60 -0.73 0.24
C GLY A 61 -13.69 -1.58 -0.63
N ARG A 62 -12.66 -0.99 -1.26
CA ARG A 62 -11.74 -1.69 -2.18
C ARG A 62 -10.44 -2.04 -1.47
N THR A 63 -9.91 -3.22 -1.76
CA THR A 63 -8.54 -3.59 -1.37
C THR A 63 -7.51 -3.00 -2.34
N SER A 64 -6.23 -2.98 -1.96
CA SER A 64 -5.17 -2.49 -2.85
C SER A 64 -5.07 -3.30 -4.15
N LEU A 65 -5.44 -4.60 -4.13
CA LEU A 65 -5.48 -5.41 -5.35
C LEU A 65 -6.59 -4.95 -6.30
N HIS A 66 -7.77 -4.59 -5.80
CA HIS A 66 -8.84 -4.00 -6.61
C HIS A 66 -8.39 -2.70 -7.29
N VAL A 67 -7.72 -1.82 -6.53
CA VAL A 67 -7.22 -0.55 -7.04
C VAL A 67 -6.15 -0.78 -8.11
N ALA A 68 -5.17 -1.66 -7.84
CA ALA A 68 -4.10 -1.98 -8.79
C ALA A 68 -4.65 -2.61 -10.08
N ALA A 69 -5.62 -3.51 -9.98
CA ALA A 69 -6.28 -4.12 -11.14
C ALA A 69 -7.07 -3.10 -11.96
N GLY A 70 -7.85 -2.24 -11.30
CA GLY A 70 -8.65 -1.20 -11.96
C GLY A 70 -7.81 -0.10 -12.63
N ALA A 71 -6.64 0.22 -12.06
CA ALA A 71 -5.71 1.21 -12.61
C ALA A 71 -4.74 0.63 -13.66
N GLY A 72 -4.69 -0.70 -13.86
CA GLY A 72 -3.73 -1.34 -14.75
C GLY A 72 -2.29 -1.39 -14.21
N HIS A 73 -2.09 -1.27 -12.90
CA HIS A 73 -0.79 -1.32 -12.25
C HIS A 73 -0.27 -2.76 -12.11
N GLU A 74 0.02 -3.41 -13.24
CA GLU A 74 0.37 -4.84 -13.33
C GLU A 74 1.47 -5.26 -12.33
N THR A 75 2.51 -4.44 -12.19
CA THR A 75 3.64 -4.79 -11.31
C THR A 75 3.30 -4.75 -9.82
N VAL A 76 2.33 -3.92 -9.41
CA VAL A 76 1.84 -3.85 -8.03
C VAL A 76 0.82 -4.97 -7.81
N ALA A 77 -0.08 -5.22 -8.76
CA ALA A 77 -1.02 -6.33 -8.69
C ALA A 77 -0.31 -7.68 -8.57
N ARG A 78 0.74 -7.91 -9.39
CA ARG A 78 1.57 -9.12 -9.29
C ARG A 78 2.26 -9.23 -7.93
N LEU A 79 2.82 -8.14 -7.41
CA LEU A 79 3.43 -8.13 -6.08
C LEU A 79 2.42 -8.51 -4.99
N LEU A 80 1.23 -7.93 -4.99
CA LEU A 80 0.19 -8.22 -3.99
C LEU A 80 -0.24 -9.70 -4.08
N VAL A 81 -0.42 -10.23 -5.28
CA VAL A 81 -0.74 -11.65 -5.51
C VAL A 81 0.39 -12.57 -5.02
N ASP A 82 1.65 -12.23 -5.29
CA ASP A 82 2.81 -13.00 -4.83
C ASP A 82 2.92 -13.00 -3.30
N GLU A 83 2.49 -11.92 -2.64
CA GLU A 83 2.40 -11.76 -1.17
C GLU A 83 1.09 -12.33 -0.59
N GLY A 84 0.31 -13.04 -1.42
CA GLY A 84 -0.86 -13.81 -1.02
C GLY A 84 -2.12 -12.98 -0.80
N ALA A 85 -2.26 -11.83 -1.46
CA ALA A 85 -3.52 -11.08 -1.46
C ALA A 85 -4.67 -11.92 -2.05
N ASP A 86 -5.84 -11.82 -1.45
CA ASP A 86 -7.03 -12.53 -1.92
C ASP A 86 -7.50 -11.94 -3.26
N LYS A 87 -7.81 -12.84 -4.20
CA LYS A 87 -8.15 -12.56 -5.60
C LYS A 87 -9.66 -12.45 -5.81
N GLU A 88 -10.45 -12.92 -4.86
CA GLU A 88 -11.91 -13.09 -4.96
C GLU A 88 -12.67 -12.19 -3.97
N VAL A 89 -11.99 -11.19 -3.40
CA VAL A 89 -12.60 -10.29 -2.41
C VAL A 89 -13.73 -9.50 -3.07
N TRP A 90 -14.91 -9.52 -2.45
CA TRP A 90 -16.13 -8.83 -2.91
C TRP A 90 -16.45 -7.58 -2.08
#